data_AF-A0A6A8Q0G1-F1
#
_entry.id   AF-A0A6A8Q0G1-F1
#
_cell.length_a   1.000
_cell.length_b   1.000
_cell.length_c   1.000
_cell.angle_alpha   90.00
_cell.angle_beta   90.00
_cell.angle_gamma   90.00
#
_symmetry.space_group_name_H-M   'P 1'
#
loop_
_entity.id
_entity.type
_entity.pdbx_description
1 polymer ?
#
loop_
_entity_poly.entity_id
_entity_poly.type
_entity_poly.pdbx_seq_one_letter_code
_entity_poly.pdbx_strand_id
1 'polypeptide(L)'
;MSLSASIDIIVLLSAAFTFVSFIQIYLQKKELLHLYFGLSALSIFAGYLAIFISQEYGNIIFEWARFVSITIIISALLVLIRNLKPGFARFPSYMSALPFISIVFFPLVVDSISIKELVNAIYQGGALVVCLLVFSINHFRSTPRLFFKLSLLLLVTAYTVYWFFEAYTGNYSNLITEISFSGGMILLSVGFKRLEQANQN
;
A
#
# COMPACT_ATOMS: atom_id res chain seq x y z
N MET A 1 -1.19 22.60 -17.78
CA MET A 1 -1.33 21.47 -16.85
C MET A 1 -0.65 21.89 -15.55
N SER A 2 -1.37 21.94 -14.43
CA SER A 2 -0.74 22.25 -13.14
C SER A 2 0.22 21.12 -12.76
N LEU A 3 1.28 21.45 -12.00
CA LEU A 3 2.27 20.48 -11.53
C LEU A 3 1.60 19.31 -10.79
N SER A 4 0.52 19.57 -10.04
CA SER A 4 -0.29 18.56 -9.34
C SER A 4 -0.89 17.51 -10.28
N ALA A 5 -1.54 17.95 -11.36
CA ALA A 5 -2.22 17.04 -12.29
C ALA A 5 -1.24 16.06 -12.98
N SER A 6 0.00 16.50 -13.23
CA SER A 6 1.03 15.61 -13.78
C SER A 6 1.44 14.53 -12.78
N ILE A 7 1.47 14.83 -11.49
CA ILE A 7 1.87 13.87 -10.44
C ILE A 7 0.73 12.86 -10.19
N ASP A 8 -0.52 13.33 -10.17
CA ASP A 8 -1.70 12.47 -10.06
C ASP A 8 -1.71 11.39 -11.16
N ILE A 9 -1.35 11.76 -12.40
CA ILE A 9 -1.22 10.84 -13.53
C ILE A 9 -0.10 9.81 -13.30
N ILE A 10 1.04 10.22 -12.74
CA ILE A 10 2.14 9.30 -12.42
C ILE A 10 1.67 8.27 -11.39
N VAL A 11 0.99 8.71 -10.32
CA VAL A 11 0.48 7.80 -9.30
C VAL A 11 -0.57 6.87 -9.90
N LEU A 12 -1.49 7.38 -10.71
CA LEU A 12 -2.53 6.59 -11.38
C LEU A 12 -1.94 5.51 -12.29
N LEU A 13 -0.94 5.85 -13.11
CA LEU A 13 -0.23 4.88 -13.96
C LEU A 13 0.55 3.85 -13.12
N SER A 14 1.20 4.28 -12.03
CA SER A 14 1.93 3.37 -11.14
C SER A 14 1.01 2.38 -10.43
N ALA A 15 -0.17 2.84 -10.00
CA ALA A 15 -1.20 2.01 -9.37
C ALA A 15 -1.79 1.01 -10.36
N ALA A 16 -2.11 1.44 -11.59
CA ALA A 16 -2.56 0.56 -12.66
C ALA A 16 -1.53 -0.53 -12.99
N PHE A 17 -0.26 -0.15 -13.16
CA PHE A 17 0.83 -1.10 -13.40
C PHE A 17 0.98 -2.12 -12.26
N THR A 18 0.90 -1.65 -11.02
CA THR A 18 0.98 -2.49 -9.82
C THR A 18 -0.18 -3.47 -9.75
N PHE A 19 -1.41 -3.00 -10.01
CA PHE A 19 -2.60 -3.85 -10.07
C PHE A 19 -2.47 -4.95 -11.13
N VAL A 20 -2.12 -4.58 -12.37
CA VAL A 20 -1.96 -5.52 -13.49
C VAL A 20 -0.88 -6.57 -13.17
N SER A 21 0.21 -6.15 -12.53
CA SER A 21 1.28 -7.08 -12.16
C SER A 21 0.84 -8.09 -11.09
N PHE A 22 0.16 -7.62 -10.03
CA PHE A 22 -0.30 -8.52 -8.96
C PHE A 22 -1.45 -9.44 -9.40
N ILE A 23 -2.36 -8.97 -10.26
CA ILE A 23 -3.43 -9.84 -10.79
C ILE A 23 -2.86 -10.94 -11.69
N GLN A 24 -1.83 -10.63 -12.50
CA GLN A 24 -1.12 -11.65 -13.29
C GLN A 24 -0.50 -12.73 -12.41
N ILE A 25 0.20 -12.33 -11.34
CA ILE A 25 0.80 -13.28 -10.39
C ILE A 25 -0.30 -14.10 -9.68
N TYR A 26 -1.39 -13.44 -9.26
CA TYR A 26 -2.52 -14.12 -8.64
C TYR A 26 -3.15 -15.18 -9.55
N LEU A 27 -3.35 -14.89 -10.83
CA LEU A 27 -3.92 -15.87 -11.77
C LEU A 27 -3.05 -17.14 -11.91
N GLN A 28 -1.74 -17.03 -11.69
CA GLN A 28 -0.80 -18.15 -11.74
C GLN A 28 -0.77 -18.97 -10.44
N LYS A 29 -0.66 -18.29 -9.28
CA LYS A 29 -0.41 -18.94 -7.98
C LYS A 29 -1.65 -19.11 -7.10
N LYS A 30 -2.68 -18.30 -7.35
CA LYS A 30 -3.92 -18.21 -6.57
C LYS A 30 -3.70 -17.93 -5.08
N GLU A 31 -2.60 -17.27 -4.72
CA GLU A 31 -2.33 -16.87 -3.33
C GLU A 31 -3.07 -15.58 -2.95
N LEU A 32 -3.75 -15.62 -1.80
CA LEU A 32 -4.50 -14.49 -1.25
C LEU A 32 -3.65 -13.22 -1.06
N LEU A 33 -2.35 -13.37 -0.81
CA LEU A 33 -1.42 -12.26 -0.63
C LEU A 33 -1.40 -11.33 -1.86
N HIS A 34 -1.24 -11.91 -3.05
CA HIS A 34 -1.18 -11.14 -4.30
C HIS A 34 -2.53 -10.52 -4.65
N LEU A 35 -3.63 -11.21 -4.34
CA LEU A 35 -4.97 -10.66 -4.52
C LEU A 35 -5.15 -9.40 -3.67
N TYR A 36 -4.76 -9.43 -2.39
CA TYR A 36 -4.89 -8.26 -1.51
C TYR A 36 -3.98 -7.10 -1.96
N PHE A 37 -2.73 -7.35 -2.34
CA PHE A 37 -1.89 -6.28 -2.89
C PHE A 37 -2.47 -5.68 -4.19
N GLY A 38 -3.05 -6.52 -5.06
CA GLY A 38 -3.77 -6.06 -6.24
C GLY A 38 -4.99 -5.19 -5.89
N LEU A 39 -5.86 -5.67 -5.01
CA LEU A 39 -7.06 -4.93 -4.59
C LEU A 39 -6.73 -3.60 -3.91
N SER A 40 -5.64 -3.54 -3.12
CA SER A 40 -5.14 -2.29 -2.56
C SER A 40 -4.71 -1.31 -3.64
N ALA A 41 -3.94 -1.77 -4.65
CA ALA A 41 -3.54 -0.93 -5.77
C ALA A 41 -4.75 -0.44 -6.59
N LEU A 42 -5.76 -1.29 -6.79
CA LEU A 42 -7.02 -0.93 -7.43
C LEU A 42 -7.78 0.14 -6.63
N SER A 43 -7.81 0.03 -5.30
CA SER A 43 -8.44 1.02 -4.43
C SER A 43 -7.77 2.39 -4.59
N ILE A 44 -6.43 2.45 -4.55
CA ILE A 44 -5.69 3.70 -4.79
C ILE A 44 -5.97 4.27 -6.18
N PHE A 45 -5.96 3.41 -7.21
CA PHE A 45 -6.28 3.82 -8.58
C PHE A 45 -7.68 4.46 -8.66
N ALA A 46 -8.69 3.83 -8.06
CA ALA A 46 -10.05 4.36 -8.03
C ALA A 46 -10.13 5.73 -7.31
N GLY A 47 -9.39 5.90 -6.21
CA GLY A 47 -9.31 7.17 -5.49
C GLY A 47 -8.74 8.31 -6.35
N TYR A 48 -7.58 8.10 -6.98
CA TYR A 48 -6.95 9.11 -7.84
C TYR A 48 -7.81 9.41 -9.09
N LEU A 49 -8.45 8.39 -9.66
CA LEU A 49 -9.37 8.57 -10.77
C LEU A 49 -10.60 9.41 -10.37
N ALA A 50 -11.11 9.24 -9.14
CA ALA A 50 -12.24 10.03 -8.65
C ALA A 50 -11.91 11.52 -8.51
N ILE A 51 -10.73 11.87 -7.99
CA ILE A 51 -10.23 13.27 -7.95
C ILE A 51 -10.13 13.84 -9.35
N PHE A 52 -9.65 13.05 -10.30
CA PHE A 52 -9.47 13.48 -11.69
C PHE A 52 -10.80 13.78 -12.40
N ILE A 53 -11.86 13.01 -12.11
CA ILE A 53 -13.16 13.14 -12.77
C ILE A 53 -14.08 14.17 -12.08
N SER A 54 -14.13 14.20 -10.75
CA SER A 54 -15.07 15.01 -9.99
C SER A 54 -14.36 15.84 -8.92
N GLN A 55 -14.44 17.16 -9.02
CA GLN A 55 -13.90 18.04 -7.98
C GLN A 55 -14.78 18.11 -6.72
N GLU A 56 -16.09 17.84 -6.84
CA GLU A 56 -17.03 17.96 -5.73
C GLU A 56 -16.97 16.74 -4.79
N TYR A 57 -16.96 15.52 -5.33
CA TYR A 57 -16.96 14.28 -4.54
C TYR A 57 -15.60 13.56 -4.53
N GLY A 58 -14.65 13.99 -5.38
CA GLY A 58 -13.37 13.31 -5.56
C GLY A 58 -12.56 13.18 -4.27
N ASN A 59 -12.52 14.23 -3.45
CA ASN A 59 -11.79 14.21 -2.17
C ASN A 59 -12.37 13.19 -1.18
N ILE A 60 -13.70 13.10 -1.08
CA ILE A 60 -14.36 12.14 -0.20
C ILE A 60 -14.06 10.71 -0.66
N ILE A 61 -14.22 10.45 -1.96
CA ILE A 61 -13.97 9.11 -2.53
C ILE A 61 -12.49 8.72 -2.36
N PHE A 62 -11.57 9.67 -2.55
CA PHE A 62 -10.14 9.44 -2.37
C PHE A 62 -9.79 9.05 -0.93
N GLU A 63 -10.39 9.71 0.05
CA GLU A 63 -10.16 9.40 1.47
C GLU A 63 -10.64 7.98 1.82
N TRP A 64 -11.83 7.62 1.36
CA TRP A 64 -12.36 6.27 1.48
C TRP A 64 -11.46 5.25 0.79
N ALA A 65 -11.06 5.53 -0.45
CA ALA A 65 -10.15 4.69 -1.22
C ALA A 65 -8.80 4.49 -0.52
N ARG A 66 -8.25 5.53 0.12
CA ARG A 66 -7.01 5.47 0.90
C ARG A 66 -7.20 4.58 2.13
N PHE A 67 -8.26 4.79 2.90
CA PHE A 67 -8.54 4.00 4.10
C PHE A 67 -8.76 2.52 3.78
N VAL A 68 -9.55 2.22 2.75
CA VAL A 68 -9.80 0.86 2.26
C VAL A 68 -8.50 0.21 1.79
N SER A 69 -7.68 0.94 1.02
CA SER A 69 -6.38 0.43 0.56
C SER A 69 -5.47 0.02 1.71
N ILE A 70 -5.32 0.87 2.73
CA ILE A 70 -4.47 0.56 3.88
C ILE A 70 -5.01 -0.64 4.66
N THR A 71 -6.33 -0.73 4.83
CA THR A 71 -6.98 -1.86 5.48
C THR A 71 -6.70 -3.18 4.74
N ILE A 72 -6.74 -3.16 3.41
CA ILE A 72 -6.39 -4.30 2.57
C ILE A 72 -4.89 -4.63 2.70
N ILE A 73 -4.00 -3.64 2.74
CA ILE A 73 -2.56 -3.86 2.94
C ILE A 73 -2.29 -4.54 4.29
N ILE A 74 -2.91 -4.08 5.38
CA ILE A 74 -2.75 -4.71 6.70
C ILE A 74 -3.23 -6.17 6.64
N SER A 75 -4.33 -6.44 5.95
CA SER A 75 -4.82 -7.80 5.72
C SER A 75 -3.82 -8.64 4.92
N ALA A 76 -3.20 -8.07 3.87
CA ALA A 76 -2.11 -8.70 3.11
C ALA A 76 -0.91 -9.05 4.01
N LEU A 77 -0.52 -8.13 4.91
CA LEU A 77 0.57 -8.37 5.85
C LEU A 77 0.23 -9.45 6.87
N LEU A 78 -1.01 -9.55 7.33
CA LEU A 78 -1.45 -10.66 8.19
C LEU A 78 -1.39 -12.00 7.46
N VAL A 79 -1.80 -12.05 6.17
CA VAL A 79 -1.62 -13.25 5.33
C VAL A 79 -0.13 -13.61 5.22
N LEU A 80 0.73 -12.62 4.99
CA LEU A 80 2.17 -12.83 4.89
C LEU A 80 2.73 -13.41 6.20
N ILE A 81 2.44 -12.80 7.35
CA ILE A 81 2.85 -13.28 8.68
C ILE A 81 2.35 -14.71 8.93
N ARG A 82 1.09 -14.99 8.56
CA ARG A 82 0.52 -16.33 8.68
C ARG A 82 1.32 -17.35 7.86
N ASN A 83 1.64 -17.02 6.62
CA ASN A 83 2.36 -17.92 5.71
C ASN A 83 3.80 -18.18 6.17
N LEU A 84 4.42 -17.21 6.84
CA LEU A 84 5.75 -17.34 7.45
C LEU A 84 5.78 -18.29 8.66
N LYS A 85 4.64 -18.53 9.33
CA LYS A 85 4.56 -19.47 10.46
C LYS A 85 4.46 -20.93 9.97
N PRO A 86 4.99 -21.90 10.74
CA PRO A 86 4.81 -23.33 10.45
C PRO A 86 3.35 -23.75 10.63
N GLY A 87 2.90 -24.78 9.90
CA GLY A 87 1.48 -25.15 9.75
C GLY A 87 0.68 -25.27 11.05
N PHE A 88 1.30 -25.81 12.11
CA PHE A 88 0.66 -26.00 13.43
C PHE A 88 0.47 -24.69 14.23
N ALA A 89 1.22 -23.63 13.92
CA ALA A 89 1.14 -22.32 14.59
C ALA A 89 0.38 -21.29 13.73
N ARG A 90 -0.21 -21.72 12.60
CA ARG A 90 -0.99 -20.85 11.72
C ARG A 90 -2.38 -20.64 12.31
N PHE A 91 -2.74 -19.38 12.50
CA PHE A 91 -4.12 -19.02 12.77
C PHE A 91 -5.00 -19.24 11.52
N PRO A 92 -6.33 -19.38 11.68
CA PRO A 92 -7.25 -19.59 10.56
C PRO A 92 -7.22 -18.45 9.53
N SER A 93 -7.43 -18.76 8.25
CA SER A 93 -7.34 -17.76 7.17
C SER A 93 -8.35 -16.61 7.30
N TYR A 94 -9.54 -16.84 7.83
CA TYR A 94 -10.53 -15.77 8.02
C TYR A 94 -10.06 -14.70 9.03
N MET A 95 -9.16 -15.03 9.97
CA MET A 95 -8.62 -14.04 10.91
C MET A 95 -7.69 -13.02 10.24
N SER A 96 -7.14 -13.30 9.05
CA SER A 96 -6.39 -12.27 8.32
C SER A 96 -7.28 -11.19 7.71
N ALA A 97 -8.60 -11.41 7.68
CA ALA A 97 -9.59 -10.42 7.22
C ALA A 97 -10.12 -9.54 8.37
N LEU A 98 -9.63 -9.71 9.60
CA LEU A 98 -10.04 -8.88 10.74
C LEU A 98 -9.92 -7.37 10.49
N PRO A 99 -8.88 -6.85 9.79
CA PRO A 99 -8.80 -5.42 9.51
C PRO A 99 -10.03 -4.86 8.78
N PHE A 100 -10.73 -5.65 7.95
CA PHE A 100 -11.93 -5.18 7.24
C PHE A 100 -13.07 -4.74 8.14
N ILE A 101 -13.08 -5.17 9.41
CA ILE A 101 -14.04 -4.69 10.41
C ILE A 101 -13.92 -3.16 10.55
N SER A 102 -12.72 -2.59 10.40
CA SER A 102 -12.49 -1.14 10.51
C SER A 102 -13.31 -0.32 9.51
N ILE A 103 -13.64 -0.87 8.34
CA ILE A 103 -14.43 -0.20 7.30
C ILE A 103 -15.85 0.09 7.78
N VAL A 104 -16.43 -0.81 8.56
CA VAL A 104 -17.77 -0.64 9.14
C VAL A 104 -17.78 0.51 10.15
N PHE A 105 -16.68 0.69 10.88
CA PHE A 105 -16.55 1.75 11.89
C PHE A 105 -16.04 3.07 11.32
N PHE A 106 -15.55 3.11 10.07
CA PHE A 106 -15.00 4.31 9.47
C PHE A 106 -15.99 5.49 9.43
N PRO A 107 -17.28 5.34 9.05
CA PRO A 107 -18.26 6.44 9.09
C PRO A 107 -18.37 7.12 10.45
N LEU A 108 -18.20 6.37 11.55
CA LEU A 108 -18.32 6.91 12.91
C LEU A 108 -17.15 7.82 13.30
N VAL A 109 -16.07 7.80 12.53
CA VAL A 109 -14.84 8.56 12.77
C VAL A 109 -14.69 9.73 11.77
N VAL A 110 -15.41 9.68 10.65
CA VAL A 110 -15.26 10.63 9.52
C VAL A 110 -15.57 12.08 9.91
N ASP A 111 -16.45 12.32 10.89
CA ASP A 111 -16.87 13.67 11.29
C ASP A 111 -15.78 14.47 12.02
N SER A 112 -14.72 13.81 12.51
CA SER A 112 -13.61 14.47 13.18
C SER A 112 -12.33 14.34 12.36
N ILE A 113 -11.91 15.46 11.76
CA ILE A 113 -10.69 15.56 10.94
C ILE A 113 -9.47 15.05 11.73
N SER A 114 -9.30 15.47 12.98
CA SER A 114 -8.16 15.09 13.82
C SER A 114 -8.13 13.59 14.16
N ILE A 115 -9.28 12.99 14.48
CA ILE A 115 -9.33 11.55 14.78
C ILE A 115 -9.05 10.76 13.51
N LYS A 116 -9.61 11.17 12.37
CA LYS A 116 -9.36 10.54 11.07
C LYS A 116 -7.88 10.58 10.67
N GLU A 117 -7.21 11.71 10.81
CA GLU A 117 -5.77 11.84 10.52
C GLU A 117 -4.95 10.95 11.45
N LEU A 118 -5.24 10.96 12.75
CA LEU A 118 -4.56 10.11 13.72
C LEU A 118 -4.73 8.62 13.39
N VAL A 119 -5.94 8.18 13.07
CA VAL A 119 -6.22 6.79 12.67
C VAL A 119 -5.43 6.44 11.41
N ASN A 120 -5.41 7.33 10.42
CA ASN A 120 -4.66 7.10 9.19
C ASN A 120 -3.14 7.03 9.45
N ALA A 121 -2.59 7.88 10.33
CA ALA A 121 -1.19 7.82 10.75
C ALA A 121 -0.86 6.47 11.39
N ILE A 122 -1.68 6.03 12.35
CA ILE A 122 -1.50 4.75 13.05
C ILE A 122 -1.58 3.57 12.08
N TYR A 123 -2.53 3.58 11.15
CA TYR A 123 -2.71 2.49 10.19
C TYR A 123 -1.57 2.43 9.17
N GLN A 124 -1.18 3.57 8.59
CA GLN A 124 -0.05 3.63 7.65
C GLN A 124 1.27 3.29 8.34
N GLY A 125 1.54 3.91 9.49
CA GLY A 125 2.75 3.69 10.28
C GLY A 125 2.84 2.26 10.80
N GLY A 126 1.73 1.71 11.29
CA GLY A 126 1.62 0.32 11.73
C GLY A 126 1.90 -0.67 10.60
N ALA A 127 1.29 -0.48 9.42
CA ALA A 127 1.59 -1.30 8.25
C ALA A 127 3.08 -1.24 7.87
N LEU A 128 3.68 -0.06 7.95
CA LEU A 128 5.08 0.14 7.64
C LEU A 128 6.02 -0.56 8.64
N VAL A 129 5.74 -0.43 9.94
CA VAL A 129 6.49 -1.11 11.01
C VAL A 129 6.39 -2.63 10.84
N VAL A 130 5.20 -3.15 10.54
CA VAL A 130 5.00 -4.58 10.28
C VAL A 130 5.80 -5.02 9.05
N CYS A 131 5.78 -4.25 7.96
CA CYS A 131 6.63 -4.50 6.80
C CYS A 131 8.12 -4.58 7.19
N LEU A 132 8.63 -3.59 7.92
CA LEU A 132 10.03 -3.56 8.39
C LEU A 132 10.39 -4.79 9.21
N LEU A 133 9.53 -5.19 10.15
CA LEU A 133 9.75 -6.37 10.99
C LEU A 133 9.79 -7.65 10.15
N VAL A 134 8.81 -7.84 9.26
CA VAL A 134 8.76 -9.02 8.38
C VAL A 134 9.99 -9.10 7.49
N PHE A 135 10.43 -7.99 6.91
CA PHE A 135 11.63 -7.96 6.08
C PHE A 135 12.93 -8.14 6.88
N SER A 136 12.97 -7.64 8.12
CA SER A 136 14.14 -7.80 9.00
C SER A 136 14.32 -9.26 9.44
N ILE A 137 13.24 -9.94 9.80
CA ILE A 137 13.26 -11.35 10.23
C ILE A 137 13.60 -12.29 9.05
N ASN A 138 13.19 -11.94 7.83
CA ASN A 138 13.28 -12.82 6.66
C ASN A 138 14.50 -12.53 5.74
N HIS A 139 15.57 -11.91 6.25
CA HIS A 139 16.53 -11.15 5.42
C HIS A 139 17.13 -11.91 4.22
N PHE A 140 17.51 -13.18 4.39
CA PHE A 140 18.03 -14.03 3.29
C PHE A 140 19.40 -13.55 2.75
N ARG A 141 19.82 -14.12 1.61
CA ARG A 141 20.79 -13.53 0.67
C ARG A 141 20.36 -13.85 -0.78
N SER A 142 19.67 -12.93 -1.45
CA SER A 142 19.39 -13.06 -2.90
C SER A 142 18.98 -11.73 -3.56
N THR A 143 19.31 -11.59 -4.85
CA THR A 143 19.06 -10.43 -5.74
C THR A 143 17.63 -9.85 -5.74
N PRO A 144 16.52 -10.63 -5.66
CA PRO A 144 15.18 -10.05 -5.51
C PRO A 144 15.01 -9.19 -4.24
N ARG A 145 15.81 -9.39 -3.18
CA ARG A 145 15.83 -8.54 -1.98
C ARG A 145 16.77 -7.32 -2.05
N LEU A 146 17.10 -6.84 -3.26
CA LEU A 146 17.44 -5.42 -3.47
C LEU A 146 16.18 -4.59 -3.76
N PHE A 147 15.29 -5.08 -4.62
CA PHE A 147 14.03 -4.40 -4.97
C PHE A 147 13.15 -4.15 -3.75
N PHE A 148 13.02 -5.15 -2.87
CA PHE A 148 12.27 -5.01 -1.62
C PHE A 148 12.87 -3.98 -0.63
N LYS A 149 14.20 -3.89 -0.57
CA LYS A 149 14.87 -2.90 0.31
C LYS A 149 14.66 -1.48 -0.21
N LEU A 150 14.85 -1.29 -1.52
CA LEU A 150 14.63 0.00 -2.17
C LEU A 150 13.15 0.43 -2.09
N SER A 151 12.21 -0.50 -2.32
CA SER A 151 10.79 -0.20 -2.17
C SER A 151 10.44 0.22 -0.74
N LEU A 152 10.98 -0.48 0.25
CA LEU A 152 10.74 -0.16 1.66
C LEU A 152 11.33 1.20 2.05
N LEU A 153 12.55 1.50 1.60
CA LEU A 153 13.16 2.81 1.80
C LEU A 153 12.29 3.92 1.20
N LEU A 154 11.84 3.77 -0.05
CA LEU A 154 10.97 4.77 -0.69
C LEU A 154 9.63 4.95 0.05
N LEU A 155 9.00 3.87 0.51
CA LEU A 155 7.76 3.93 1.28
C LEU A 155 7.95 4.58 2.66
N VAL A 156 9.07 4.30 3.36
CA VAL A 156 9.47 4.99 4.60
C VAL A 156 9.67 6.47 4.34
N THR A 157 10.33 6.82 3.25
CA THR A 157 10.59 8.20 2.88
C THR A 157 9.28 8.93 2.62
N ALA A 158 8.37 8.34 1.82
CA ALA A 158 7.05 8.89 1.57
C ALA A 158 6.25 9.12 2.86
N TYR A 159 6.20 8.11 3.75
CA TYR A 159 5.50 8.23 5.03
C TYR A 159 6.09 9.35 5.92
N THR A 160 7.42 9.41 6.02
CA THR A 160 8.10 10.37 6.90
C THR A 160 7.92 11.80 6.38
N VAL A 161 8.07 12.01 5.08
CA VAL A 161 7.88 13.33 4.45
C VAL A 161 6.45 13.81 4.62
N TYR A 162 5.47 12.94 4.38
CA TYR A 162 4.06 13.26 4.56
C TYR A 162 3.73 13.70 6.01
N TRP A 163 4.08 12.89 7.00
CA TRP A 163 3.66 13.19 8.38
C TRP A 163 4.50 14.26 9.11
N PHE A 164 5.79 14.37 8.81
CA PHE A 164 6.69 15.22 9.60
C PHE A 164 7.18 16.49 8.88
N PHE A 165 7.15 16.52 7.55
CA PHE A 165 7.74 17.62 6.76
C PHE A 165 6.73 18.43 5.95
N GLU A 166 5.47 17.99 5.85
CA GLU A 166 4.40 18.72 5.15
C GLU A 166 4.19 20.13 5.74
N ALA A 167 4.30 20.27 7.07
CA ALA A 167 4.18 21.57 7.75
C ALA A 167 5.29 22.59 7.40
N TYR A 168 6.44 22.14 6.89
CA TYR A 168 7.62 22.99 6.67
C TYR A 168 7.93 23.29 5.21
N THR A 169 7.45 22.47 4.26
CA THR A 169 7.94 22.50 2.86
C THR A 169 6.87 22.77 1.79
N GLY A 170 5.61 22.96 2.20
CA GLY A 170 4.52 23.39 1.30
C GLY A 170 4.34 22.44 0.11
N ASN A 171 4.18 22.97 -1.11
CA ASN A 171 3.92 22.15 -2.31
C ASN A 171 5.01 21.11 -2.65
N TYR A 172 6.25 21.26 -2.16
CA TYR A 172 7.34 20.34 -2.48
C TYR A 172 7.28 19.02 -1.68
N SER A 173 6.68 19.00 -0.48
CA SER A 173 6.49 17.75 0.29
C SER A 173 5.60 16.77 -0.45
N ASN A 174 4.52 17.28 -1.07
CA ASN A 174 3.55 16.44 -1.78
C ASN A 174 4.20 15.75 -2.97
N LEU A 175 5.00 16.49 -3.74
CA LEU A 175 5.75 15.94 -4.87
C LEU A 175 6.71 14.83 -4.44
N ILE A 176 7.51 15.06 -3.41
CA ILE A 176 8.47 14.06 -2.91
C ILE A 176 7.74 12.82 -2.40
N THR A 177 6.62 13.03 -1.69
CA THR A 177 5.80 11.95 -1.15
C THR A 177 5.23 11.07 -2.26
N GLU A 178 4.59 11.65 -3.27
CA GLU A 178 3.91 10.91 -4.33
C GLU A 178 4.88 10.19 -5.28
N ILE A 179 6.01 10.82 -5.61
CA ILE A 179 7.07 10.17 -6.40
C ILE A 179 7.69 9.01 -5.62
N SER A 180 7.98 9.21 -4.33
CA SER A 180 8.54 8.14 -3.50
C SER A 180 7.54 6.99 -3.34
N PHE A 181 6.26 7.30 -3.13
CA PHE A 181 5.20 6.32 -2.99
C PHE A 181 5.02 5.49 -4.27
N SER A 182 4.86 6.14 -5.43
CA SER A 182 4.72 5.49 -6.73
C SER A 182 5.95 4.63 -7.08
N GLY A 183 7.15 5.15 -6.87
CA GLY A 183 8.40 4.40 -7.06
C GLY A 183 8.46 3.17 -6.14
N GLY A 184 8.07 3.32 -4.88
CA GLY A 184 7.98 2.24 -3.90
C GLY A 184 7.03 1.12 -4.35
N MET A 185 5.83 1.47 -4.82
CA MET A 185 4.84 0.52 -5.33
C MET A 185 5.37 -0.27 -6.54
N ILE A 186 5.96 0.41 -7.52
CA ILE A 186 6.50 -0.23 -8.73
C ILE A 186 7.63 -1.18 -8.37
N LEU A 187 8.60 -0.74 -7.56
CA LEU A 187 9.72 -1.59 -7.14
C LEU A 187 9.25 -2.82 -6.35
N LEU A 188 8.24 -2.67 -5.50
CA LEU A 188 7.65 -3.77 -4.75
C LEU A 188 7.03 -4.80 -5.70
N SER A 189 6.22 -4.35 -6.64
CA SER A 189 5.57 -5.18 -7.66
C SER A 189 6.60 -5.95 -8.51
N VAL A 190 7.62 -5.25 -9.02
CA VAL A 190 8.72 -5.87 -9.79
C VAL A 190 9.50 -6.85 -8.93
N GLY A 191 9.74 -6.54 -7.65
CA GLY A 191 10.39 -7.42 -6.69
C GLY A 191 9.66 -8.75 -6.52
N PHE A 192 8.34 -8.71 -6.35
CA PHE A 192 7.50 -9.91 -6.27
C PHE A 192 7.50 -10.72 -7.57
N LYS A 193 7.35 -10.05 -8.72
CA LYS A 193 7.37 -10.74 -10.03
C LYS A 193 8.69 -11.49 -10.26
N ARG A 194 9.83 -10.87 -9.91
CA ARG A 194 11.15 -11.51 -10.02
C ARG A 194 11.35 -12.63 -9.01
N LEU A 195 10.83 -12.49 -7.79
CA LEU A 195 10.90 -13.54 -6.78
C LEU A 195 10.16 -14.79 -7.26
N GLU A 196 8.96 -14.63 -7.84
CA GLU A 196 8.19 -15.76 -8.35
C GLU A 196 8.85 -16.44 -9.55
N GLN A 197 9.45 -15.67 -10.47
CA GLN A 197 10.24 -16.23 -11.57
C GLN A 197 11.45 -17.02 -11.07
N ALA A 198 12.13 -16.54 -10.03
CA ALA A 198 13.27 -17.25 -9.45
C ALA A 198 12.88 -18.55 -8.74
N ASN A 199 11.65 -18.65 -8.23
CA ASN A 199 11.14 -19.87 -7.60
C ASN A 199 10.60 -20.92 -8.60
N GLN A 200 10.49 -20.58 -9.89
CA GLN A 200 10.02 -21.49 -10.95
C GLN A 200 11.16 -22.16 -11.73
N ASN A 201 12.39 -21.66 -11.61
CA ASN A 201 13.61 -22.21 -12.22
C ASN A 201 14.39 -23.05 -11.21
#